data_AF-B6YUT4-F1
#
_entry.id   AF-B6YUT4-F1
#
_cell.length_a   1.000
_cell.length_b   1.000
_cell.length_c   1.000
_cell.angle_alpha   90.00
_cell.angle_beta   90.00
_cell.angle_gamma   90.00
#
_symmetry.space_group_name_H-M   'P 1'
#
loop_
_entity.id
_entity.type
_entity.pdbx_description
1 polymer ?
#
loop_
_entity_poly.entity_id
_entity_poly.type
_entity_poly.pdbx_seq_one_letter_code
_entity_poly.pdbx_strand_id
1 'polypeptide(L)'
;MKTVDGEANATLKIMEPVTISTVNGEIELTIEELKDNLAMKTVNGDISLKLTDFCDARIVTKKVNGDIELIGINPENPVIGTGEFEVKVTTVNGDIKAVLV
;
A
#
# COMPACT_ATOMS: atom_id res chain seq x y z
N MET A 1 13.34 2.76 0.69
CA MET A 1 13.64 3.83 -0.27
C MET A 1 12.97 5.11 0.21
N LYS A 2 13.67 6.24 0.28
CA LYS A 2 13.09 7.51 0.73
C LYS A 2 13.15 8.51 -0.41
N THR A 3 12.00 9.00 -0.85
CA THR A 3 11.84 10.03 -1.88
C THR A 3 11.24 11.27 -1.22
N VAL A 4 11.43 12.47 -1.78
CA VAL A 4 10.97 13.72 -1.15
C VAL A 4 10.08 14.55 -2.07
N ASP A 5 10.27 14.43 -3.39
CA ASP A 5 9.51 15.12 -4.44
C ASP A 5 9.57 14.24 -5.70
N GLY A 6 8.75 13.19 -5.73
CA GLY A 6 8.84 12.23 -6.82
C GLY A 6 7.81 11.12 -6.74
N GLU A 7 7.35 10.71 -7.92
CA GLU A 7 6.52 9.54 -8.16
C GLU A 7 7.34 8.27 -7.88
N ALA A 8 6.81 7.38 -7.05
CA ALA A 8 7.45 6.11 -6.73
C ALA A 8 6.65 4.98 -7.38
N ASN A 9 7.11 4.52 -8.55
CA ASN A 9 6.55 3.37 -9.25
C ASN A 9 7.43 2.14 -9.06
N ALA A 10 6.86 1.06 -8.54
CA ALA A 10 7.56 -0.22 -8.47
C ALA A 10 6.62 -1.40 -8.77
N THR A 11 7.13 -2.36 -9.53
CA THR A 11 6.51 -3.67 -9.74
C THR A 11 7.48 -4.72 -9.22
N LEU A 12 7.07 -5.44 -8.19
CA LEU A 12 7.93 -6.37 -7.48
C LEU A 12 7.25 -7.74 -7.46
N LYS A 13 7.96 -8.74 -7.98
CA LYS A 13 7.48 -10.13 -7.95
C LYS A 13 7.46 -10.69 -6.54
N ILE A 14 8.51 -10.40 -5.77
CA ILE A 14 8.64 -10.77 -4.37
C ILE A 14 9.03 -9.52 -3.59
N MET A 15 8.22 -9.17 -2.59
CA MET A 15 8.48 -8.03 -1.72
C MET A 15 9.27 -8.47 -0.48
N GLU A 16 10.49 -7.96 -0.35
CA GLU A 16 11.25 -7.95 0.90
C GLU A 16 10.86 -6.75 1.78
N PRO A 17 11.16 -6.76 3.09
CA PRO A 17 10.76 -5.68 3.99
C PRO A 17 11.31 -4.33 3.50
N VAL A 18 10.41 -3.44 3.13
CA VAL A 18 10.76 -2.10 2.67
C VAL A 18 9.83 -1.06 3.28
N THR A 19 10.42 0.08 3.63
CA THR A 19 9.67 1.29 3.92
C THR A 19 9.80 2.24 2.73
N ILE A 20 8.64 2.63 2.19
CA ILE A 20 8.53 3.64 1.13
C ILE A 20 7.94 4.88 1.76
N SER A 21 8.62 6.01 1.60
CA SER A 21 8.08 7.30 2.05
C SER A 21 8.34 8.41 1.06
N THR A 22 7.33 9.25 0.86
CA THR A 22 7.42 10.51 0.09
C THR A 22 6.77 11.66 0.86
N VAL A 23 7.10 12.91 0.50
CA VAL A 23 6.47 14.11 1.10
C VAL A 23 5.46 14.69 0.13
N ASN A 24 5.86 14.95 -1.11
CA ASN A 24 4.92 15.23 -2.20
C ASN A 24 5.14 14.23 -3.34
N GLY A 25 4.04 13.65 -3.82
CA GLY A 25 4.06 12.72 -4.95
C GLY A 25 3.24 11.47 -4.71
N GLU A 26 2.99 10.75 -5.80
CA GLU A 26 2.22 9.53 -5.84
C GLU A 26 3.11 8.30 -5.60
N ILE A 27 2.54 7.28 -4.95
CA ILE A 27 3.19 5.98 -4.79
C ILE A 27 2.30 4.93 -5.47
N GLU A 28 2.79 4.34 -6.57
CA GLU A 28 2.18 3.17 -7.17
C GLU A 28 3.03 1.92 -6.94
N LEU A 29 2.42 0.90 -6.34
CA LEU A 29 3.10 -0.35 -6.03
C LEU A 29 2.25 -1.54 -6.47
N THR A 30 2.85 -2.44 -7.25
CA THR A 30 2.25 -3.73 -7.62
C THR A 30 3.09 -4.86 -7.07
N ILE A 31 2.47 -5.77 -6.32
CA ILE A 31 3.13 -6.87 -5.61
C ILE A 31 2.46 -8.19 -5.97
N GLU A 32 3.24 -9.15 -6.46
CA GLU A 32 2.74 -10.50 -6.75
C GLU A 32 2.83 -11.44 -5.53
N GLU A 33 3.83 -11.30 -4.67
CA GLU A 33 4.04 -12.12 -3.48
C GLU A 33 4.69 -11.27 -2.38
N LEU A 34 4.20 -11.39 -1.16
CA LEU A 34 4.74 -10.71 0.01
C LEU A 34 5.49 -11.74 0.88
N LYS A 35 6.67 -11.39 1.38
CA LYS A 35 7.45 -12.27 2.29
C LYS A 35 7.69 -11.66 3.66
N ASP A 36 7.31 -10.40 3.85
CA ASP A 36 7.43 -9.69 5.11
C ASP A 36 6.51 -8.46 5.09
N ASN A 37 6.39 -7.79 6.22
CA ASN A 37 5.59 -6.59 6.41
C ASN A 37 6.05 -5.43 5.50
N LEU A 38 5.08 -4.62 5.07
CA LEU A 38 5.28 -3.46 4.21
C LEU A 38 4.75 -2.19 4.86
N ALA A 39 5.52 -1.10 4.78
CA ALA A 39 5.07 0.22 5.24
C ALA A 39 5.23 1.27 4.14
N MET A 40 4.13 1.95 3.81
CA MET A 40 4.06 3.03 2.82
C MET A 40 3.52 4.29 3.48
N LYS A 41 4.20 5.43 3.28
CA LYS A 41 3.78 6.70 3.85
C LYS A 41 3.93 7.87 2.89
N THR A 42 2.93 8.72 2.78
CA THR A 42 3.03 10.02 2.12
C THR A 42 2.45 11.14 2.99
N VAL A 43 2.81 12.39 2.69
CA VAL A 43 2.20 13.57 3.32
C VAL A 43 1.20 14.21 2.36
N ASN A 44 1.59 14.52 1.13
CA ASN A 44 0.71 15.06 0.09
C ASN A 44 0.84 14.20 -1.18
N GLY A 45 -0.15 13.37 -1.44
CA GLY A 45 -0.20 12.54 -2.63
C GLY A 45 -0.95 11.25 -2.41
N ASP A 46 -1.22 10.59 -3.52
CA ASP A 46 -2.05 9.41 -3.56
C ASP A 46 -1.20 8.14 -3.43
N ILE A 47 -1.79 7.09 -2.89
CA ILE A 47 -1.16 5.79 -2.78
C ILE A 47 -2.04 4.75 -3.46
N SER A 48 -1.52 4.15 -4.53
CA SER A 48 -2.13 3.08 -5.30
C SER A 48 -1.38 1.77 -5.04
N LEU A 49 -2.07 0.78 -4.46
CA LEU A 49 -1.52 -0.52 -4.13
C LEU A 49 -2.29 -1.62 -4.87
N LYS A 50 -1.58 -2.47 -5.61
CA LYS A 50 -2.12 -3.66 -6.27
C LYS A 50 -1.47 -4.90 -5.67
N LEU A 51 -2.30 -5.80 -5.16
CA LEU A 51 -1.89 -7.03 -4.48
C LEU A 51 -2.58 -8.22 -5.14
N THR A 52 -1.96 -9.38 -5.11
CA THR A 52 -2.60 -10.63 -5.51
C THR A 52 -3.05 -11.42 -4.27
N ASP A 53 -3.82 -12.49 -4.48
CA ASP A 53 -4.22 -13.43 -3.43
C ASP A 53 -3.03 -14.13 -2.73
N PHE A 54 -1.84 -14.15 -3.34
CA PHE A 54 -0.63 -14.78 -2.79
C PHE A 54 0.13 -13.90 -1.79
N CYS A 55 -0.35 -12.69 -1.52
CA CYS A 55 0.31 -11.79 -0.59
C CYS A 55 0.03 -12.13 0.88
N ASP A 56 -0.99 -12.94 1.19
CA ASP A 56 -1.35 -13.34 2.57
C ASP A 56 -1.32 -12.14 3.55
N ALA A 57 -1.93 -11.02 3.15
CA ALA A 57 -1.71 -9.72 3.77
C ALA A 57 -2.94 -9.16 4.48
N ARG A 58 -2.72 -8.52 5.63
CA ARG A 58 -3.69 -7.66 6.32
C ARG A 58 -3.40 -6.21 6.00
N ILE A 59 -4.36 -5.52 5.40
CA ILE A 59 -4.21 -4.12 4.99
C ILE A 59 -4.64 -3.19 6.13
N VAL A 60 -3.75 -2.28 6.50
CA VAL A 60 -3.98 -1.27 7.53
C VAL A 60 -3.81 0.11 6.91
N THR A 61 -4.93 0.74 6.54
CA THR A 61 -4.96 2.08 5.94
C THR A 61 -5.20 3.16 7.00
N LYS A 62 -4.46 4.27 6.94
CA LYS A 62 -4.67 5.44 7.78
C LYS A 62 -4.60 6.73 6.96
N LYS A 63 -5.62 7.57 7.05
CA LYS A 63 -5.66 8.88 6.37
C LYS A 63 -6.08 9.99 7.32
N VAL A 64 -5.73 11.23 6.97
CA VAL A 64 -6.27 12.43 7.61
C VAL A 64 -7.27 13.12 6.68
N ASN A 65 -6.92 13.36 5.42
CA ASN A 65 -7.74 14.04 4.40
C ASN A 65 -7.58 13.35 3.04
N GLY A 66 -8.68 13.14 2.30
CA GLY A 66 -8.74 12.34 1.06
C GLY A 66 -9.88 11.32 1.12
N ASP A 67 -9.72 10.14 0.53
CA ASP A 67 -10.60 8.97 0.52
C ASP A 67 -9.83 7.63 0.59
N ILE A 68 -10.50 6.56 1.04
CA ILE A 68 -9.96 5.19 0.99
C ILE A 68 -10.88 4.35 0.11
N GLU A 69 -10.32 3.76 -0.93
CA GLU A 69 -11.00 2.84 -1.84
C GLU A 69 -10.35 1.46 -1.74
N LEU A 70 -11.15 0.45 -1.41
CA LEU A 70 -10.73 -0.95 -1.35
C LEU A 70 -11.55 -1.74 -2.38
N ILE A 71 -10.88 -2.30 -3.39
CA ILE A 71 -11.51 -3.04 -4.48
C ILE A 71 -11.11 -4.51 -4.36
N GLY A 72 -12.10 -5.40 -4.24
CA GLY A 72 -11.86 -6.83 -4.04
C GLY A 72 -11.39 -7.21 -2.64
N ILE A 73 -11.23 -6.23 -1.74
CA ILE A 73 -10.81 -6.41 -0.35
C ILE A 73 -11.99 -6.01 0.56
N ASN A 74 -12.30 -6.84 1.57
CA ASN A 74 -13.39 -6.54 2.49
C ASN A 74 -13.03 -5.34 3.39
N PRO A 75 -13.78 -4.22 3.37
CA PRO A 75 -13.45 -3.05 4.20
C PRO A 75 -13.64 -3.27 5.70
N GLU A 76 -14.53 -4.18 6.12
CA GLU A 76 -14.72 -4.49 7.56
C GLU A 76 -13.62 -5.41 8.10
N ASN A 77 -13.07 -6.27 7.23
CA ASN A 77 -11.97 -7.16 7.56
C ASN A 77 -11.00 -7.25 6.37
N PRO A 78 -10.08 -6.29 6.23
CA PRO A 78 -9.21 -6.15 5.07
C PRO A 78 -8.04 -7.15 5.14
N VAL A 79 -8.37 -8.43 5.01
CA VAL A 79 -7.43 -9.56 5.00
C VAL A 79 -7.51 -10.25 3.64
N ILE A 80 -6.35 -10.47 3.03
CA ILE A 80 -6.13 -11.24 1.82
C ILE A 80 -5.44 -12.54 2.23
N GLY A 81 -5.90 -13.68 1.72
CA GLY A 81 -5.38 -14.98 2.10
C GLY A 81 -5.47 -15.25 3.61
N THR A 82 -4.35 -15.64 4.22
CA THR A 82 -4.22 -15.95 5.65
C THR A 82 -3.99 -14.71 6.53
N GLY A 83 -3.54 -13.59 5.94
CA GLY A 83 -3.18 -12.38 6.68
C GLY A 83 -1.92 -12.51 7.55
N GLU A 84 -0.98 -13.37 7.16
CA GLU A 84 0.32 -13.58 7.80
C GLU A 84 1.12 -12.27 7.92
N PHE A 85 1.06 -11.40 6.92
CA PHE A 85 1.83 -10.16 6.87
C PHE A 85 0.97 -8.91 7.01
N GLU A 86 1.54 -7.83 7.56
CA GLU A 86 0.88 -6.52 7.67
C GLU A 86 1.36 -5.56 6.57
N VAL A 87 0.41 -4.98 5.83
CA VAL A 87 0.67 -3.91 4.88
C VAL A 87 0.05 -2.62 5.38
N LYS A 88 0.90 -1.69 5.83
CA LYS A 88 0.49 -0.43 6.41
C LYS A 88 0.63 0.71 5.41
N VAL A 89 -0.47 1.37 5.13
CA VAL A 89 -0.52 2.50 4.18
C VAL A 89 -1.01 3.75 4.91
N THR A 90 -0.25 4.84 4.85
CA THR A 90 -0.59 6.08 5.54
C THR A 90 -0.43 7.30 4.66
N THR A 91 -1.45 8.15 4.58
CA THR A 91 -1.38 9.48 3.95
C THR A 91 -1.92 10.57 4.87
N VAL A 92 -1.47 11.81 4.67
CA VAL A 92 -2.07 12.98 5.36
C VAL A 92 -3.08 13.67 4.44
N ASN A 93 -2.67 14.06 3.23
CA ASN A 93 -3.54 14.62 2.21
C ASN A 93 -3.40 13.80 0.91
N GLY A 94 -4.45 13.10 0.53
CA GLY A 94 -4.49 12.28 -0.67
C GLY A 94 -5.30 11.02 -0.46
N ASP A 95 -5.52 10.29 -1.54
CA ASP A 95 -6.37 9.12 -1.57
C ASP A 95 -5.55 7.85 -1.44
N ILE A 96 -6.13 6.83 -0.80
CA ILE A 96 -5.54 5.49 -0.72
C ILE A 96 -6.43 4.55 -1.52
N LYS A 97 -5.86 3.92 -2.54
CA LYS A 97 -6.52 2.90 -3.33
C LYS A 97 -5.79 1.57 -3.19
N ALA A 98 -6.47 0.55 -2.68
CA ALA A 98 -5.94 -0.81 -2.67
C ALA A 98 -6.84 -1.73 -3.51
N VAL A 99 -6.23 -2.46 -4.44
CA VAL A 99 -6.92 -3.33 -5.38
C VAL A 99 -6.33 -4.73 -5.29
N LEU A 100 -7.22 -5.71 -5.10
CA LEU A 100 -6.90 -7.11 -5.29
C LEU A 100 -7.01 -7.44 -6.79
N VAL A 101 -5.93 -7.94 -7.40
CA VAL A 101 -5.81 -8.25 -8.84
C VAL A 101 -5.45 -9.71 -9.10
#